data_AF-A0A256HQZ6-F1
#
_entry.id   AF-A0A256HQZ6-F1
#
_cell.length_a   1.000
_cell.length_b   1.000
_cell.length_c   1.000
_cell.angle_alpha   90.00
_cell.angle_beta   90.00
_cell.angle_gamma   90.00
#
_symmetry.space_group_name_H-M   'P 1'
#
loop_
_entity.id
_entity.type
_entity.pdbx_description
1 polymer ?
#
loop_
_entity_poly.entity_id
_entity_poly.type
_entity_poly.pdbx_seq_one_letter_code
_entity_poly.pdbx_strand_id
1 'polypeptide(L)' 'MSDAERDAGNRKIKVGFLVLVAVSPPLIALQWNPTPLELLAALGGGVLLGVLLVWYLGRLADQFTGGSRRPGRRR' A
#
# COMPACT_ATOMS: atom_id res chain seq x y z
N MET A 1 20.48 -10.85 -4.79
CA MET A 1 19.67 -9.84 -4.08
C MET A 1 19.27 -10.44 -2.75
N SER A 2 19.76 -9.88 -1.65
CA SER A 2 19.45 -10.34 -0.29
C SER A 2 18.00 -10.04 0.05
N ASP A 3 17.41 -10.81 0.98
CA ASP A 3 16.01 -10.59 1.40
C ASP A 3 15.81 -9.18 1.98
N ALA A 4 16.81 -8.66 2.70
CA ALA A 4 16.80 -7.29 3.22
C ALA A 4 16.71 -6.20 2.13
N GLU A 5 17.43 -6.37 1.01
CA GLU A 5 17.35 -5.44 -0.12
C GLU A 5 15.97 -5.48 -0.80
N ARG A 6 15.36 -6.67 -0.89
CA ARG A 6 14.02 -6.86 -1.46
C ARG A 6 12.95 -6.23 -0.57
N ASP A 7 13.06 -6.37 0.74
CA ASP A 7 12.13 -5.79 1.71
C ASP A 7 12.20 -4.26 1.72
N ALA A 8 13.40 -3.69 1.66
CA ALA A 8 13.59 -2.25 1.54
C ALA A 8 12.96 -1.71 0.24
N GLY A 9 13.14 -2.41 -0.88
CA GLY A 9 12.51 -2.07 -2.15
C GLY A 9 10.98 -2.14 -2.09
N ASN A 10 10.43 -3.22 -1.55
CA ASN A 10 8.98 -3.42 -1.41
C ASN A 10 8.35 -2.35 -0.50
N ARG A 11 9.05 -1.96 0.58
CA ARG A 11 8.60 -0.89 1.47
C ARG A 11 8.50 0.45 0.74
N LYS A 12 9.49 0.81 -0.09
CA LYS A 12 9.45 2.05 -0.90
C LYS A 12 8.27 2.06 -1.86
N ILE A 13 8.01 0.95 -2.54
CA ILE A 13 6.87 0.83 -3.46
C ILE A 13 5.55 0.97 -2.71
N LYS A 14 5.37 0.27 -1.58
CA LYS A 14 4.16 0.38 -0.74
C LYS A 14 3.91 1.81 -0.27
N VAL A 15 4.96 2.52 0.17
CA VAL A 15 4.86 3.92 0.58
C VAL A 15 4.48 4.81 -0.60
N GLY A 16 5.12 4.65 -1.76
CA GLY A 16 4.80 5.43 -2.96
C GLY A 16 3.34 5.23 -3.39
N PHE A 17 2.86 3.99 -3.38
CA PHE A 17 1.47 3.68 -3.72
C PHE A 17 0.49 4.27 -2.70
N LEU A 18 0.79 4.16 -1.41
CA LEU A 18 -0.02 4.77 -0.34
C LEU A 18 -0.13 6.28 -0.53
N VAL A 19 0.99 6.97 -0.79
CA VAL A 19 1.01 8.43 -1.02
C VAL A 19 0.17 8.79 -2.24
N LEU A 20 0.31 8.03 -3.34
CA LEU A 20 -0.47 8.27 -4.56
C LEU A 20 -1.97 8.13 -4.28
N VAL A 21 -2.40 7.03 -3.65
CA VAL A 21 -3.81 6.80 -3.29
C VAL A 21 -4.33 7.84 -2.28
N ALA A 22 -3.51 8.26 -1.33
CA ALA A 22 -3.90 9.24 -0.31
C ALA A 22 -4.11 10.65 -0.89
N VAL A 23 -3.25 11.07 -1.80
CA VAL A 23 -3.24 12.44 -2.34
C VAL A 23 -4.18 12.60 -3.54
N SER A 24 -4.48 11.53 -4.29
CA SER A 24 -5.36 11.62 -5.46
C SER A 24 -6.78 12.15 -5.15
N PRO A 25 -7.53 11.65 -4.14
CA PRO A 25 -8.88 12.13 -3.85
C PRO A 25 -8.96 13.64 -3.53
N PRO A 26 -8.12 14.22 -2.64
CA PRO A 26 -8.18 15.65 -2.39
C PRO A 26 -7.77 16.48 -3.62
N LEU A 27 -6.81 16.03 -4.44
CA LEU A 27 -6.46 16.72 -5.69
C LEU A 27 -7.61 16.73 -6.71
N ILE A 28 -8.36 15.62 -6.79
CA ILE A 28 -9.58 15.53 -7.58
C ILE A 28 -10.62 16.50 -7.02
N ALA A 29 -10.89 16.46 -5.70
CA ALA A 29 -11.88 17.32 -5.07
C ALA A 29 -11.67 18.81 -5.33
N LEU A 30 -10.41 19.30 -5.39
CA LEU A 30 -10.09 20.70 -5.69
C LEU A 30 -10.69 21.22 -7.01
N GLN A 31 -11.01 20.33 -7.96
CA GLN A 31 -11.64 20.72 -9.23
C GLN A 31 -13.11 21.16 -9.08
N TRP A 32 -13.72 20.94 -7.91
CA TRP A 32 -15.13 21.26 -7.62
C TRP A 32 -15.30 22.32 -6.51
N ASN A 33 -14.26 23.10 -6.21
CA ASN A 33 -14.27 24.13 -5.17
C ASN A 33 -14.77 23.61 -3.79
N PRO A 34 -14.09 22.60 -3.23
CA PRO A 34 -14.53 21.90 -2.04
C PRO A 34 -14.36 22.78 -0.80
N THR A 35 -15.15 22.49 0.22
CA THR A 35 -14.91 23.05 1.55
C THR A 35 -13.65 22.44 2.18
N PRO A 36 -12.99 23.11 3.14
CA PRO A 36 -11.84 22.54 3.86
C PRO A 36 -12.14 21.20 4.54
N LEU A 37 -13.37 21.02 5.05
CA LEU A 37 -13.81 19.77 5.68
C LEU A 37 -13.90 18.62 4.67
N GLU A 38 -14.44 18.87 3.47
CA GLU A 38 -14.49 17.87 2.40
C GLU A 38 -13.09 17.48 1.91
N LEU A 39 -12.16 18.43 1.85
CA LEU A 39 -10.78 18.15 1.49
C LEU A 39 -10.09 17.25 2.53
N LEU A 40 -10.31 17.52 3.83
CA LEU A 40 -9.82 16.67 4.91
C LEU A 40 -10.47 15.28 4.90
N ALA A 41 -11.77 15.20 4.61
CA ALA A 41 -12.47 13.93 4.48
C ALA A 41 -11.96 13.12 3.27
N ALA A 42 -11.70 13.78 2.14
CA ALA A 42 -11.13 13.14 0.95
C ALA A 42 -9.71 12.62 1.22
N LEU A 43 -8.87 13.41 1.88
CA LEU A 43 -7.53 12.98 2.31
C LEU A 43 -7.62 11.80 3.28
N GLY A 44 -8.48 11.90 4.30
CA GLY A 44 -8.70 10.81 5.27
C GLY A 44 -9.19 9.53 4.61
N GLY A 45 -10.15 9.64 3.69
CA GLY A 45 -10.65 8.50 2.89
C GLY A 45 -9.57 7.89 2.00
N GLY A 46 -8.77 8.72 1.33
CA GLY A 46 -7.64 8.27 0.52
C GLY A 46 -6.59 7.52 1.35
N VAL A 47 -6.22 8.06 2.52
CA VAL A 47 -5.27 7.40 3.44
C VAL A 47 -5.83 6.06 3.93
N LEU A 48 -7.08 6.03 4.38
CA LEU A 48 -7.73 4.80 4.84
C LEU A 48 -7.74 3.73 3.74
N LEU A 49 -8.12 4.12 2.52
CA LEU A 49 -8.15 3.22 1.37
C LEU A 49 -6.75 2.73 0.99
N GLY A 50 -5.75 3.62 0.97
CA GLY A 50 -4.37 3.26 0.67
C GLY A 50 -3.78 2.30 1.70
N VAL A 51 -4.04 2.52 3.00
CA VAL A 51 -3.62 1.60 4.07
C VAL A 51 -4.30 0.24 3.92
N LEU A 52 -5.62 0.24 3.69
CA LEU A 52 -6.39 -0.99 3.51
C LEU A 52 -5.87 -1.81 2.33
N LEU A 53 -5.53 -1.15 1.22
CA LEU A 53 -4.98 -1.80 0.04
C LEU A 53 -3.60 -2.39 0.30
N VAL A 54 -2.67 -1.63 0.91
CA VAL A 54 -1.33 -2.15 1.25
C VAL A 54 -1.42 -3.33 2.22
N TRP A 55 -2.34 -3.26 3.19
CA TRP A 55 -2.64 -4.36 4.10
C TRP A 55 -3.14 -5.59 3.34
N TYR A 56 -4.11 -5.41 2.44
CA TYR A 56 -4.67 -6.50 1.64
C TYR A 56 -3.61 -7.18 0.76
N LEU A 57 -2.76 -6.39 0.09
CA LEU A 57 -1.69 -6.93 -0.74
C LEU A 57 -0.64 -7.70 0.08
N GLY A 58 -0.33 -7.24 1.29
CA GLY A 58 0.51 -8.00 2.23
C GLY A 58 -0.14 -9.32 2.63
N ARG A 59 -1.40 -9.26 3.07
CA ARG A 59 -2.21 -10.43 3.43
C ARG A 59 -2.34 -11.44 2.29
N LEU A 60 -2.44 -10.95 1.06
CA LEU A 60 -2.53 -11.76 -0.15
C LEU A 60 -1.18 -12.42 -0.47
N ALA A 61 -0.07 -11.67 -0.39
CA ALA A 61 1.26 -12.21 -0.60
C ALA A 61 1.57 -13.36 0.39
N ASP A 62 1.20 -13.22 1.66
CA ASP A 62 1.39 -14.27 2.68
C ASP A 62 0.64 -15.56 2.35
N GLN A 63 -0.54 -15.47 1.72
CA GLN A 63 -1.31 -16.64 1.29
C GLN A 63 -0.60 -17.43 0.18
N PHE A 64 0.10 -16.74 -0.73
CA PHE A 64 0.83 -17.38 -1.83
C PHE A 64 2.21 -17.88 -1.40
N THR A 65 2.92 -17.17 -0.51
CA THR A 65 4.26 -17.55 -0.06
C THR A 65 4.23 -18.69 0.98
N GLY A 66 3.13 -18.85 1.72
CA GLY A 66 2.95 -19.91 2.72
C GLY A 66 3.11 -21.35 2.18
N GLY A 67 2.91 -21.57 0.88
CA GLY A 67 3.09 -22.88 0.23
C GLY A 67 4.53 -23.21 -0.18
N SER A 68 5.46 -22.25 -0.15
CA SER A 68 6.81 -22.42 -0.73
C SER A 68 7.87 -22.89 0.26
N ARG A 69 7.49 -23.56 1.36
CA ARG A 69 8.45 -24.26 2.24
C ARG A 69 9.08 -25.41 1.45
N ARG A 70 10.12 -25.09 0.70
CA ARG A 70 10.98 -26.04 -0.02
C ARG A 70 11.49 -27.04 1.03
N PRO A 71 11.16 -28.33 0.96
CA PRO A 71 11.72 -29.32 1.86
C PRO A 71 13.21 -29.33 1.56
N GLY A 72 14.02 -28.90 2.53
CA GLY A 72 15.46 -29.05 2.48
C GLY A 72 15.77 -30.54 2.40
N ARG A 73 16.08 -31.04 1.19
CA ARG A 73 16.60 -32.39 1.05
C ARG A 73 18.03 -32.36 1.56
N ARG A 74 18.15 -32.79 2.82
CA ARG A 74 19.40 -33.15 3.49
C ARG A 74 20.22 -34.09 2.60
N ARG A 75 21.54 -33.92 2.75
CA ARG A 75 22.63 -34.73 2.22
C ARG A 75 22.38 -36.23 2.31
#